data_AF-A0A6J5DYC1-F1
#
_entry.id   AF-A0A6J5DYC1-F1
#
_cell.length_a   1.000
_cell.length_b   1.000
_cell.length_c   1.000
_cell.angle_alpha   90.00
_cell.angle_beta   90.00
_cell.angle_gamma   90.00
#
_symmetry.space_group_name_H-M   'P 1'
#
loop_
_entity.id
_entity.type
_entity.pdbx_description
1 polymer ?
#
loop_
_entity_poly.entity_id
_entity_poly.type
_entity_poly.pdbx_seq_one_letter_code
_entity_poly.pdbx_strand_id
1 'polypeptide(L)'
;MNPATTAAVVIVTMASTLSYAQPATPPERQLNYVQVANPSATQSAFVRAGEEGKTMILRPKSPVEFAKNLNAIFDQNALLEDNFYTENKLKEIFDLDEIRITSDDIGAEHHTSIRANVSESVFPIIKTREFLGGLISPAELMGEKAIDQSGSIKATIYFSMKKGGPNFDLTQKIFGKEFSHILPKPTPDGGPPMPAIPHAFEAWQYKEFGYHTIQTLTIRFNDEGELALIMIDIYKK
;
A
#
# COMPACT_ATOMS: atom_id res chain seq x y z
N MET A 1 20.08 -63.68 39.27
CA MET A 1 18.73 -64.11 39.68
C MET A 1 18.19 -63.07 40.64
N ASN A 2 17.18 -62.31 40.23
CA ASN A 2 16.39 -61.38 41.06
C ASN A 2 14.90 -61.64 40.73
N PRO A 3 13.99 -61.74 41.70
CA PRO A 3 12.58 -62.00 41.42
C PRO A 3 11.82 -60.72 41.05
N ALA A 4 10.92 -60.88 40.07
CA ALA A 4 10.02 -59.86 39.54
C ALA A 4 8.71 -59.77 40.33
N THR A 5 8.24 -58.55 40.58
CA THR A 5 6.97 -58.25 41.23
C THR A 5 5.86 -58.08 40.18
N THR A 6 4.78 -58.86 40.31
CA THR A 6 3.61 -58.88 39.43
C THR A 6 2.55 -57.91 39.93
N ALA A 7 2.03 -57.05 39.06
CA ALA A 7 0.86 -56.20 39.32
C ALA A 7 -0.38 -56.81 38.62
N ALA A 8 -1.46 -57.00 39.38
CA ALA A 8 -2.72 -57.54 38.89
C ALA A 8 -3.59 -56.44 38.25
N VAL A 9 -4.14 -56.76 37.09
CA VAL A 9 -5.11 -55.94 36.35
C VAL A 9 -6.53 -56.35 36.78
N VAL A 10 -7.34 -55.37 37.19
CA VAL A 10 -8.78 -55.57 37.41
C VAL A 10 -9.54 -54.88 36.29
N ILE A 11 -10.36 -55.66 35.58
CA ILE A 11 -11.28 -55.22 34.53
C ILE A 11 -12.61 -54.86 35.21
N VAL A 12 -13.13 -53.68 34.95
CA VAL A 12 -14.53 -53.34 35.26
C VAL A 12 -15.21 -52.87 33.98
N THR A 13 -16.17 -53.69 33.53
CA THR A 13 -17.16 -53.39 32.50
C THR A 13 -18.20 -52.40 33.03
N MET A 14 -18.56 -51.38 32.25
CA MET A 14 -19.78 -50.60 32.46
C MET A 14 -20.50 -50.40 31.12
N ALA A 15 -21.77 -50.78 31.12
CA ALA A 15 -22.69 -50.80 29.99
C ALA A 15 -23.10 -49.39 29.55
N SER A 16 -23.33 -49.23 28.26
CA SER A 16 -23.87 -48.01 27.64
C SER A 16 -25.39 -47.95 27.77
N THR A 17 -25.92 -46.85 28.30
CA THR A 17 -27.30 -46.42 28.04
C THR A 17 -27.29 -44.92 27.80
N LEU A 18 -27.63 -44.53 26.57
CA LEU A 18 -27.86 -43.15 26.16
C LEU A 18 -29.20 -42.66 26.73
N SER A 19 -29.21 -41.47 27.32
CA SER A 19 -30.41 -40.63 27.45
C SER A 19 -29.98 -39.16 27.45
N TYR A 20 -30.53 -38.40 26.51
CA TYR A 20 -30.28 -36.98 26.32
C TYR A 20 -30.92 -36.15 27.45
N ALA A 21 -30.12 -35.33 28.12
CA ALA A 21 -30.58 -34.24 28.98
C ALA A 21 -29.84 -32.94 28.60
N GLN A 22 -30.61 -31.88 28.38
CA GLN A 22 -30.21 -30.57 27.88
C GLN A 22 -29.58 -29.72 29.01
N PRO A 23 -28.43 -29.02 28.82
CA PRO A 23 -27.91 -28.10 29.82
C PRO A 23 -28.50 -26.69 29.75
N ALA A 24 -28.80 -26.14 30.93
CA ALA A 24 -29.36 -24.81 31.18
C ALA A 24 -28.36 -23.65 31.01
N THR A 25 -28.87 -22.47 30.70
CA THR A 25 -28.18 -21.18 30.56
C THR A 25 -27.47 -20.71 31.85
N PRO A 26 -26.27 -20.09 31.79
CA PRO A 26 -25.58 -19.53 32.96
C PRO A 26 -26.03 -18.09 33.31
N PRO A 27 -25.86 -17.65 34.58
CA PRO A 27 -26.40 -16.38 35.09
C PRO A 27 -25.54 -15.15 34.82
N GLU A 28 -26.21 -14.00 34.66
CA GLU A 28 -25.65 -12.66 34.45
C GLU A 28 -24.80 -12.16 35.64
N ARG A 29 -23.65 -11.54 35.34
CA ARG A 29 -22.88 -10.71 36.29
C ARG A 29 -22.92 -9.25 35.85
N GLN A 30 -23.55 -8.42 36.68
CA GLN A 30 -23.51 -6.96 36.60
C GLN A 30 -22.15 -6.44 37.11
N LEU A 31 -21.51 -5.55 36.36
CA LEU A 31 -20.43 -4.68 36.84
C LEU A 31 -20.68 -3.25 36.36
N ASN A 32 -20.69 -2.34 37.33
CA ASN A 32 -21.01 -0.92 37.22
C ASN A 32 -20.10 -0.16 36.26
N TYR A 33 -20.70 0.63 35.35
CA TYR A 33 -20.00 1.66 34.57
C TYR A 33 -19.87 2.95 35.38
N VAL A 34 -18.64 3.39 35.62
CA VAL A 34 -18.33 4.76 36.00
C VAL A 34 -18.26 5.60 34.72
N GLN A 35 -19.09 6.63 34.67
CA GLN A 35 -19.22 7.57 33.56
C GLN A 35 -17.98 8.49 33.54
N VAL A 36 -17.13 8.36 32.52
CA VAL A 36 -16.07 9.33 32.21
C VAL A 36 -16.46 10.06 30.93
N ALA A 37 -16.46 11.39 31.01
CA ALA A 37 -16.96 12.30 30.00
C ALA A 37 -16.18 12.23 28.67
N ASN A 38 -16.94 12.35 27.57
CA ASN A 38 -16.46 12.52 26.19
C ASN A 38 -15.56 13.75 26.02
N PRO A 39 -14.64 13.67 25.05
CA PRO A 39 -14.58 14.70 24.02
C PRO A 39 -14.86 14.10 22.62
N SER A 40 -15.94 14.63 22.05
CA SER A 40 -16.33 14.79 20.64
C SER A 40 -15.78 13.83 19.58
N ALA A 41 -16.72 13.10 19.01
CA ALA A 41 -16.63 12.35 17.78
C ALA A 41 -16.23 13.22 16.57
N THR A 42 -15.17 12.81 15.88
CA THR A 42 -15.05 12.97 14.42
C THR A 42 -14.40 11.70 13.84
N GLN A 43 -15.09 10.57 13.94
CA GLN A 43 -14.87 9.45 13.03
C GLN A 43 -15.83 9.62 11.86
N SER A 44 -15.34 10.19 10.76
CA SER A 44 -15.93 9.97 9.44
C SER A 44 -15.03 9.00 8.70
N ALA A 45 -15.12 7.72 9.07
CA ALA A 45 -14.78 6.67 8.13
C ALA A 45 -15.94 6.61 7.12
N PHE A 46 -15.69 6.89 5.85
CA PHE A 46 -16.64 6.54 4.79
C PHE A 46 -16.64 5.02 4.63
N VAL A 47 -17.41 4.34 5.46
CA VAL A 47 -17.61 2.89 5.36
C VAL A 47 -18.88 2.64 4.55
N ARG A 48 -18.70 2.27 3.28
CA ARG A 48 -19.65 1.35 2.65
C ARG A 48 -19.24 -0.05 3.07
N ALA A 49 -20.00 -0.65 3.97
CA ALA A 49 -19.80 -2.03 4.38
C ALA A 49 -19.91 -2.94 3.15
N GLY A 50 -18.78 -3.50 2.71
CA GLY A 50 -18.69 -4.41 1.57
C GLY A 50 -17.41 -4.32 0.72
N GLU A 51 -16.59 -3.27 0.84
CA GLU A 51 -15.39 -3.07 -0.01
C GLU A 51 -14.10 -2.92 0.81
N GLU A 52 -13.58 -4.02 1.38
CA GLU A 52 -12.27 -4.00 2.07
C GLU A 52 -11.06 -3.76 1.12
N GLY A 53 -11.28 -3.57 -0.18
CA GLY A 53 -10.22 -3.46 -1.20
C GLY A 53 -10.09 -2.13 -1.94
N LYS A 54 -10.95 -1.12 -1.70
CA LYS A 54 -10.96 0.10 -2.53
C LYS A 54 -10.95 1.43 -1.75
N THR A 55 -10.98 1.41 -0.43
CA THR A 55 -10.97 2.67 0.33
C THR A 55 -9.53 3.13 0.58
N MET A 56 -9.25 4.40 0.32
CA MET A 56 -7.95 5.01 0.64
C MET A 56 -7.78 5.15 2.17
N ILE A 57 -6.59 4.81 2.66
CA ILE A 57 -6.18 4.95 4.05
C ILE A 57 -5.80 6.41 4.30
N LEU A 58 -6.42 7.04 5.29
CA LEU A 58 -6.12 8.43 5.62
C LEU A 58 -4.87 8.49 6.51
N ARG A 59 -3.96 9.40 6.18
CA ARG A 59 -2.67 9.66 6.85
C ARG A 59 -1.89 8.36 7.08
N PRO A 60 -1.45 7.70 6.00
CA PRO A 60 -0.74 6.43 6.10
C PRO A 60 0.45 6.56 7.06
N LYS A 61 0.67 5.54 7.89
CA LYS A 61 1.74 5.49 8.90
C LYS A 61 2.86 4.54 8.55
N SER A 62 2.81 3.94 7.36
CA SER A 62 3.86 3.05 6.88
C SER A 62 3.98 3.07 5.35
N PRO A 63 5.14 2.64 4.82
CA PRO A 63 5.34 2.45 3.39
C PRO A 63 4.33 1.51 2.74
N VAL A 64 3.87 0.50 3.50
CA VAL A 64 2.87 -0.48 3.06
C VAL A 64 1.50 0.19 2.86
N GLU A 65 1.06 1.01 3.80
CA GLU A 65 -0.19 1.76 3.68
C GLU A 65 -0.12 2.80 2.55
N PHE A 66 1.02 3.44 2.39
CA PHE A 66 1.26 4.35 1.28
C PHE A 66 1.15 3.65 -0.08
N ALA A 67 1.76 2.46 -0.22
CA ALA A 67 1.65 1.65 -1.43
C ALA A 67 0.21 1.17 -1.69
N LYS A 68 -0.56 0.83 -0.65
CA LYS A 68 -2.00 0.52 -0.76
C LYS A 68 -2.81 1.70 -1.31
N ASN A 69 -2.50 2.92 -0.89
CA ASN A 69 -3.14 4.12 -1.43
C ASN A 69 -2.81 4.33 -2.90
N LEU A 70 -1.57 4.08 -3.33
CA LEU A 70 -1.21 4.12 -4.74
C LEU A 70 -1.96 3.05 -5.55
N ASN A 71 -2.14 1.84 -5.02
CA ASN A 71 -2.99 0.84 -5.68
C ASN A 71 -4.45 1.31 -5.76
N ALA A 72 -5.00 1.89 -4.69
CA ALA A 72 -6.36 2.42 -4.68
C ALA A 72 -6.55 3.55 -5.71
N ILE A 73 -5.56 4.42 -5.89
CA ILE A 73 -5.54 5.48 -6.91
C ILE A 73 -5.59 4.89 -8.32
N PHE A 74 -4.79 3.85 -8.58
CA PHE A 74 -4.80 3.12 -9.84
C PHE A 74 -6.18 2.48 -10.09
N ASP A 75 -6.68 1.69 -9.15
CA ASP A 75 -7.93 0.94 -9.30
C ASP A 75 -9.17 1.82 -9.48
N GLN A 76 -9.14 3.06 -8.97
CA GLN A 76 -10.24 4.01 -9.04
C GLN A 76 -10.09 5.04 -10.15
N ASN A 77 -9.00 5.03 -10.93
CA ASN A 77 -8.67 6.11 -11.88
C ASN A 77 -8.65 7.50 -11.22
N ALA A 78 -8.23 7.59 -9.94
CA ALA A 78 -8.39 8.82 -9.16
C ALA A 78 -7.59 10.00 -9.75
N LEU A 79 -6.54 9.74 -10.53
CA LEU A 79 -5.77 10.78 -11.24
C LEU A 79 -6.58 11.51 -12.33
N LEU A 80 -7.74 10.99 -12.73
CA LEU A 80 -8.64 11.69 -13.67
C LEU A 80 -9.53 12.71 -12.96
N GLU A 81 -9.67 12.62 -11.64
CA GLU A 81 -10.54 13.49 -10.84
C GLU A 81 -9.82 14.78 -10.46
N ASP A 82 -10.47 15.94 -10.62
CA ASP A 82 -9.87 17.23 -10.22
C ASP A 82 -9.68 17.34 -8.70
N ASN A 83 -10.54 16.68 -7.92
CA ASN A 83 -10.47 16.66 -6.45
C ASN A 83 -9.16 16.04 -5.93
N PHE A 84 -8.52 15.18 -6.72
CA PHE A 84 -7.27 14.50 -6.39
C PHE A 84 -6.14 15.50 -6.25
N TYR A 85 -6.13 16.53 -7.10
CA TYR A 85 -5.09 17.55 -7.19
C TYR A 85 -5.28 18.70 -6.19
N THR A 86 -6.08 18.48 -5.15
CA THR A 86 -6.25 19.46 -4.07
C THR A 86 -5.28 19.18 -2.93
N GLU A 87 -4.72 20.24 -2.35
CA GLU A 87 -3.75 20.12 -1.25
C GLU A 87 -4.31 19.31 -0.07
N ASN A 88 -5.58 19.56 0.29
CA ASN A 88 -6.25 18.84 1.37
C ASN A 88 -6.31 17.33 1.09
N LYS A 89 -6.73 16.93 -0.12
CA LYS A 89 -6.84 15.52 -0.48
C LYS A 89 -5.48 14.83 -0.46
N LEU A 90 -4.46 15.46 -1.03
CA LEU A 90 -3.10 14.93 -1.07
C LEU A 90 -2.49 14.80 0.34
N LYS A 91 -2.64 15.80 1.21
CA LYS A 91 -2.22 15.70 2.62
C LYS A 91 -2.93 14.56 3.34
N GLU A 92 -4.22 14.39 3.05
CA GLU A 92 -5.03 13.35 3.68
C GLU A 92 -4.61 11.95 3.27
N ILE A 93 -4.34 11.69 1.99
CA ILE A 93 -4.06 10.32 1.50
C ILE A 93 -2.57 9.95 1.51
N PHE A 94 -1.67 10.92 1.70
CA PHE A 94 -0.22 10.66 1.65
C PHE A 94 0.57 11.16 2.86
N ASP A 95 -0.07 11.85 3.83
CA ASP A 95 0.62 12.45 5.00
C ASP A 95 1.85 13.28 4.56
N LEU A 96 1.61 14.28 3.71
CA LEU A 96 2.67 15.09 3.08
C LEU A 96 2.93 16.37 3.90
N ASP A 97 4.21 16.69 4.11
CA ASP A 97 4.63 17.88 4.87
C ASP A 97 4.56 19.14 4.00
N GLU A 98 5.29 19.12 2.89
CA GLU A 98 5.37 20.23 1.92
C GLU A 98 4.84 19.77 0.57
N ILE A 99 3.81 20.45 0.07
CA ILE A 99 3.23 20.20 -1.25
C ILE A 99 3.30 21.49 -2.06
N ARG A 100 3.81 21.38 -3.28
CA ARG A 100 3.70 22.41 -4.30
C ARG A 100 2.75 21.90 -5.39
N ILE A 101 1.68 22.65 -5.62
CA ILE A 101 0.76 22.43 -6.73
C ILE A 101 0.84 23.65 -7.64
N THR A 102 1.06 23.43 -8.92
CA THR A 102 1.08 24.49 -9.94
C THR A 102 0.12 24.13 -11.05
N SER A 103 -0.63 25.12 -11.51
CA SER A 103 -1.51 24.97 -12.67
C SER A 103 -1.24 26.08 -13.66
N ASP A 104 -1.08 25.72 -14.92
CA ASP A 104 -0.70 26.61 -16.01
C ASP A 104 -1.24 26.09 -17.35
N ASP A 105 -1.46 27.01 -18.28
CA ASP A 105 -1.87 26.68 -19.64
C ASP A 105 -0.63 26.67 -20.54
N ILE A 106 -0.29 25.51 -21.10
CA ILE A 106 0.84 25.32 -22.01
C ILE A 106 0.29 25.10 -23.41
N GLY A 107 0.25 26.18 -24.19
CA GLY A 107 -0.30 26.15 -25.55
C GLY A 107 -1.80 25.89 -25.54
N ALA A 108 -2.19 24.67 -25.91
CA ALA A 108 -3.58 24.22 -25.99
C ALA A 108 -3.99 23.30 -24.83
N GLU A 109 -3.07 23.03 -23.90
CA GLU A 109 -3.27 22.09 -22.80
C GLU A 109 -3.29 22.81 -21.46
N HIS A 110 -4.20 22.40 -20.57
CA HIS A 110 -4.20 22.83 -19.17
C HIS A 110 -3.43 21.81 -18.34
N HIS A 111 -2.35 22.24 -17.71
CA HIS A 111 -1.50 21.40 -16.87
C HIS A 111 -1.75 21.67 -15.39
N THR A 112 -1.70 20.61 -14.59
CA THR A 112 -1.60 20.67 -13.14
C THR A 112 -0.50 19.73 -12.69
N SER A 113 0.50 20.26 -12.00
CA SER A 113 1.65 19.51 -11.50
C SER A 113 1.69 19.51 -9.98
N ILE A 114 2.07 18.37 -9.40
CA ILE A 114 2.28 18.14 -7.98
C ILE A 114 3.75 17.83 -7.76
N ARG A 115 4.36 18.44 -6.76
CA ARG A 115 5.64 17.99 -6.19
C ARG A 115 5.56 18.05 -4.68
N ALA A 116 5.87 16.94 -4.02
CA ALA A 116 5.82 16.85 -2.58
C ALA A 116 6.91 15.96 -2.00
N ASN A 117 7.33 16.29 -0.78
CA ASN A 117 8.11 15.41 0.07
C ASN A 117 7.15 14.63 0.97
N VAL A 118 7.39 13.32 1.11
CA VAL A 118 6.59 12.51 2.03
C VAL A 118 7.15 12.63 3.45
N SER A 119 6.25 12.67 4.43
CA SER A 119 6.64 12.84 5.83
C SER A 119 7.59 11.75 6.32
N GLU A 120 8.56 12.15 7.14
CA GLU A 120 9.47 11.25 7.84
C GLU A 120 8.74 10.25 8.75
N SER A 121 7.51 10.58 9.15
CA SER A 121 6.65 9.70 9.94
C SER A 121 6.21 8.44 9.19
N VAL A 122 6.21 8.50 7.85
CA VAL A 122 5.89 7.36 6.97
C VAL A 122 7.18 6.70 6.48
N PHE A 123 8.16 7.51 6.08
CA PHE A 123 9.45 7.06 5.57
C PHE A 123 10.56 7.66 6.43
N PRO A 124 11.07 6.95 7.45
CA PRO A 124 12.09 7.51 8.32
C PRO A 124 13.40 7.76 7.54
N ILE A 125 14.08 8.87 7.85
CA ILE A 125 15.38 9.18 7.25
C ILE A 125 16.39 8.09 7.62
N ILE A 126 16.93 7.44 6.59
CA ILE A 126 18.06 6.53 6.76
C ILE A 126 19.34 7.33 6.60
N LYS A 127 20.13 7.42 7.69
CA LYS A 127 21.49 7.97 7.65
C LYS A 127 22.37 7.04 6.81
N THR A 128 22.45 7.26 5.52
CA THR A 128 23.45 6.61 4.68
C THR A 128 24.83 7.16 5.03
N ARG A 129 25.81 6.27 5.27
CA ARG A 129 27.18 6.63 5.69
C ARG A 129 27.96 7.52 4.70
N GLU A 130 27.41 7.83 3.52
CA GLU A 130 28.17 8.39 2.39
C GLU A 130 27.76 9.79 1.92
N PHE A 131 26.80 10.49 2.55
CA PHE A 131 26.36 11.79 2.00
C PHE A 131 26.82 13.01 2.80
N LEU A 132 27.73 13.76 2.17
CA LEU A 132 28.20 15.08 2.54
C LEU A 132 27.02 16.08 2.57
N GLY A 133 26.57 16.45 3.78
CA GLY A 133 26.01 17.79 4.05
C GLY A 133 24.56 18.10 3.65
N GLY A 134 23.71 17.13 3.26
CA GLY A 134 22.30 17.40 2.95
C GLY A 134 21.35 16.32 3.44
N LEU A 135 20.27 16.74 4.13
CA LEU A 135 19.09 15.89 4.39
C LEU A 135 18.33 15.75 3.06
N ILE A 136 18.44 14.60 2.40
CA ILE A 136 17.63 14.28 1.21
C ILE A 136 16.35 13.62 1.71
N SER A 137 15.19 14.09 1.24
CA SER A 137 13.91 13.45 1.55
C SER A 137 13.99 11.94 1.24
N PRO A 138 13.58 11.06 2.17
CA PRO A 138 13.67 9.62 1.97
C PRO A 138 12.71 9.12 0.90
N ALA A 139 11.65 9.89 0.62
CA ALA A 139 10.70 9.62 -0.44
C ALA A 139 10.14 10.91 -1.07
N GLU A 140 9.86 10.85 -2.37
CA GLU A 140 9.35 11.97 -3.17
C GLU A 140 8.12 11.52 -3.97
N LEU A 141 7.13 12.40 -4.03
CA LEU A 141 5.93 12.25 -4.84
C LEU A 141 5.87 13.38 -5.88
N MET A 142 5.73 13.00 -7.14
CA MET A 142 5.49 13.92 -8.25
C MET A 142 4.24 13.47 -8.99
N GLY A 143 3.49 14.42 -9.52
CA GLY A 143 2.31 14.10 -10.33
C GLY A 143 2.06 15.16 -11.37
N GLU A 144 1.40 14.76 -12.45
CA GLU A 144 1.01 15.66 -13.54
C GLU A 144 -0.38 15.26 -14.04
N LYS A 145 -1.15 16.25 -14.47
CA LYS A 145 -2.37 16.11 -15.26
C LYS A 145 -2.36 17.13 -16.36
N ALA A 146 -2.53 16.71 -17.59
CA ALA A 146 -2.73 17.56 -18.75
C ALA A 146 -4.10 17.25 -19.36
N ILE A 147 -4.86 18.30 -19.67
CA ILE A 147 -6.13 18.20 -20.39
C ILE A 147 -6.00 19.00 -21.68
N ASP A 148 -6.21 18.35 -22.82
CA ASP A 148 -6.17 19.04 -24.12
C ASP A 148 -7.53 19.63 -24.52
N GLN A 149 -7.56 20.40 -25.63
CA GLN A 149 -8.78 21.02 -26.16
C GLN A 149 -9.87 20.03 -26.56
N SER A 150 -9.51 18.76 -26.84
CA SER A 150 -10.47 17.70 -27.16
C SER A 150 -11.09 17.09 -25.90
N GLY A 151 -10.57 17.43 -24.72
CA GLY A 151 -10.94 16.81 -23.46
C GLY A 151 -10.17 15.51 -23.17
N SER A 152 -9.17 15.16 -23.97
CA SER A 152 -8.29 14.02 -23.66
C SER A 152 -7.44 14.38 -22.45
N ILE A 153 -7.23 13.41 -21.56
CA ILE A 153 -6.50 13.58 -20.31
C ILE A 153 -5.27 12.68 -20.32
N LYS A 154 -4.12 13.23 -19.98
CA LYS A 154 -2.92 12.48 -19.58
C LYS A 154 -2.66 12.78 -18.13
N ALA A 155 -2.56 11.75 -17.31
CA ALA A 155 -2.28 11.89 -15.89
C ALA A 155 -1.22 10.90 -15.46
N THR A 156 -0.23 11.38 -14.72
CA THR A 156 0.88 10.57 -14.21
C THR A 156 1.07 10.84 -12.74
N ILE A 157 1.37 9.81 -11.95
CA ILE A 157 1.99 9.97 -10.65
C ILE A 157 3.26 9.13 -10.59
N TYR A 158 4.29 9.71 -10.01
CA TYR A 158 5.58 9.10 -9.78
C TYR A 158 5.89 9.18 -8.31
N PHE A 159 6.08 8.03 -7.69
CA PHE A 159 6.52 7.91 -6.32
C PHE A 159 7.85 7.19 -6.28
N SER A 160 8.82 7.73 -5.54
CA SER A 160 10.10 7.09 -5.33
C SER A 160 10.50 7.13 -3.86
N MET A 161 11.17 6.08 -3.42
CA MET A 161 11.73 5.93 -2.07
C MET A 161 13.07 5.23 -2.17
N LYS A 162 14.00 5.57 -1.28
CA LYS A 162 15.32 4.93 -1.28
C LYS A 162 15.29 3.53 -0.65
N LYS A 163 14.56 3.39 0.45
CA LYS A 163 14.54 2.20 1.31
C LYS A 163 13.27 2.15 2.16
N GLY A 164 12.98 0.98 2.73
CA GLY A 164 11.86 0.74 3.64
C GLY A 164 10.56 0.39 2.93
N GLY A 165 10.59 0.24 1.61
CA GLY A 165 9.44 -0.21 0.83
C GLY A 165 9.08 -1.67 1.11
N PRO A 166 7.85 -2.11 0.78
CA PRO A 166 7.49 -3.52 0.85
C PRO A 166 8.41 -4.36 -0.04
N ASN A 167 8.75 -5.58 0.41
CA ASN A 167 9.46 -6.54 -0.44
C ASN A 167 8.60 -7.02 -1.62
N PHE A 168 9.18 -7.80 -2.53
CA PHE A 168 8.50 -8.31 -3.72
C PHE A 168 7.16 -9.02 -3.40
N ASP A 169 7.14 -10.01 -2.50
CA ASP A 169 5.93 -10.77 -2.16
C ASP A 169 4.81 -9.89 -1.61
N LEU A 170 5.16 -8.95 -0.73
CA LEU A 170 4.18 -8.03 -0.16
C LEU A 170 3.69 -7.03 -1.22
N THR A 171 4.58 -6.59 -2.11
CA THR A 171 4.22 -5.74 -3.24
C THR A 171 3.23 -6.44 -4.16
N GLN A 172 3.48 -7.70 -4.51
CA GLN A 172 2.54 -8.50 -5.30
C GLN A 172 1.18 -8.63 -4.62
N LYS A 173 1.15 -8.82 -3.29
CA LYS A 173 -0.11 -8.87 -2.53
C LYS A 173 -0.86 -7.53 -2.49
N ILE A 174 -0.15 -6.41 -2.41
CA ILE A 174 -0.74 -5.07 -2.37
C ILE A 174 -1.42 -4.73 -3.69
N PHE A 175 -0.73 -4.95 -4.81
CA PHE A 175 -1.23 -4.56 -6.13
C PHE A 175 -2.13 -5.63 -6.76
N GLY A 176 -1.87 -6.91 -6.48
CA GLY A 176 -2.69 -8.02 -6.98
C GLY A 176 -2.80 -8.08 -8.50
N LYS A 177 -1.81 -7.56 -9.24
CA LYS A 177 -1.81 -7.52 -10.71
C LYS A 177 -0.90 -8.59 -11.31
N GLU A 178 -1.25 -9.04 -12.51
CA GLU A 178 -0.40 -9.88 -13.34
C GLU A 178 0.67 -9.03 -14.04
N PHE A 179 1.76 -8.76 -13.32
CA PHE A 179 2.85 -7.97 -13.85
C PHE A 179 3.68 -8.74 -14.89
N SER A 180 4.14 -8.02 -15.91
CA SER A 180 5.15 -8.46 -16.86
C SER A 180 6.51 -7.87 -16.49
N HIS A 181 7.56 -8.71 -16.49
CA HIS A 181 8.93 -8.26 -16.22
C HIS A 181 9.44 -7.34 -17.34
N ILE A 182 10.00 -6.19 -16.96
CA ILE A 182 10.66 -5.26 -17.88
C ILE A 182 12.14 -5.61 -17.90
N LEU A 183 12.60 -6.19 -19.01
CA LEU A 183 14.02 -6.45 -19.19
C LEU A 183 14.81 -5.13 -19.21
N PRO A 184 15.91 -5.03 -18.45
CA PRO A 184 16.77 -3.86 -18.51
C PRO A 184 17.27 -3.69 -19.93
N LYS A 185 17.25 -2.45 -20.44
CA LYS A 185 17.88 -2.15 -21.72
C LYS A 185 19.38 -2.43 -21.58
N PRO A 186 20.01 -3.11 -22.55
CA PRO A 186 21.45 -3.32 -22.51
C PRO A 186 22.14 -1.95 -22.50
N THR A 187 22.92 -1.68 -21.45
CA THR A 187 23.76 -0.49 -21.38
C THR A 187 25.16 -0.81 -21.92
N PRO A 188 25.86 0.15 -22.53
CA PRO A 188 27.25 -0.04 -22.98
C PRO A 188 28.19 -0.46 -21.84
N ASP A 189 27.86 -0.06 -20.60
CA ASP A 189 28.69 -0.25 -19.40
C ASP A 189 28.44 -1.58 -18.68
N GLY A 190 27.75 -2.54 -19.30
CA GLY A 190 27.65 -3.92 -18.80
C GLY A 190 26.45 -4.26 -17.92
N GLY A 191 25.39 -3.43 -17.93
CA GLY A 191 24.16 -3.69 -17.18
C GLY A 191 24.33 -3.59 -15.65
N PRO A 192 23.23 -3.72 -14.88
CA PRO A 192 23.32 -3.79 -13.43
C PRO A 192 24.13 -5.03 -13.00
N PRO A 193 24.83 -4.97 -11.84
CA PRO A 193 25.53 -6.12 -11.31
C PRO A 193 24.57 -7.30 -11.12
N MET A 194 25.10 -8.53 -11.19
CA MET A 194 24.29 -9.72 -10.93
C MET A 194 23.63 -9.58 -9.54
N PRO A 195 22.30 -9.70 -9.45
CA PRO A 195 21.60 -9.45 -8.21
C PRO A 195 22.01 -10.48 -7.16
N ALA A 196 22.43 -10.00 -5.98
CA ALA A 196 22.77 -10.85 -4.84
C ALA A 196 21.53 -11.36 -4.09
N ILE A 197 20.38 -10.72 -4.32
CA ILE A 197 19.10 -10.98 -3.68
C ILE A 197 18.04 -11.13 -4.78
N PRO A 198 17.08 -12.07 -4.66
CA PRO A 198 15.96 -12.17 -5.58
C PRO A 198 15.25 -10.84 -5.78
N HIS A 199 14.85 -10.54 -7.02
CA HIS A 199 14.12 -9.33 -7.39
C HIS A 199 14.87 -8.00 -7.23
N ALA A 200 16.15 -8.02 -6.84
CA ALA A 200 16.95 -6.82 -6.78
C ALA A 200 17.10 -6.17 -8.16
N PHE A 201 16.91 -4.84 -8.22
CA PHE A 201 16.94 -4.00 -9.43
C PHE A 201 15.89 -4.32 -10.49
N GLU A 202 14.99 -5.28 -10.26
CA GLU A 202 13.97 -5.63 -11.23
C GLU A 202 12.93 -4.52 -11.40
N ALA A 203 12.36 -4.45 -12.59
CA ALA A 203 11.25 -3.56 -12.92
C ALA A 203 10.12 -4.39 -13.54
N TRP A 204 8.88 -4.08 -13.17
CA TRP A 204 7.70 -4.84 -13.54
C TRP A 204 6.59 -3.89 -13.95
N GLN A 205 5.78 -4.30 -14.93
CA GLN A 205 4.74 -3.44 -15.49
C GLN A 205 3.43 -4.20 -15.70
N TYR A 206 2.34 -3.56 -15.35
CA TYR A 206 0.98 -3.96 -15.67
C TYR A 206 0.34 -2.92 -16.58
N LYS A 207 -0.42 -3.37 -17.57
CA LYS A 207 -1.17 -2.51 -18.48
C LYS A 207 -2.62 -2.97 -18.56
N GLU A 208 -3.53 -2.02 -18.50
CA GLU A 208 -4.96 -2.23 -18.69
C GLU A 208 -5.45 -1.37 -19.85
N PHE A 209 -6.20 -1.99 -20.76
CA PHE A 209 -6.80 -1.33 -21.92
C PHE A 209 -8.31 -1.31 -21.77
N GLY A 210 -8.84 -0.16 -21.36
CA GLY A 210 -10.27 0.15 -21.41
C GLY A 210 -10.69 0.72 -22.76
N TYR A 211 -12.00 0.93 -22.94
CA TYR A 211 -12.58 1.40 -24.21
C TYR A 211 -12.01 2.75 -24.67
N HIS A 212 -11.75 3.68 -23.74
CA HIS A 212 -11.17 5.00 -23.99
C HIS A 212 -10.04 5.35 -23.02
N THR A 213 -9.54 4.36 -22.28
CA THR A 213 -8.55 4.60 -21.22
C THR A 213 -7.46 3.56 -21.28
N ILE A 214 -6.21 4.00 -21.24
CA ILE A 214 -5.04 3.14 -21.12
C ILE A 214 -4.41 3.46 -19.77
N GLN A 215 -4.28 2.46 -18.92
CA GLN A 215 -3.61 2.58 -17.63
C GLN A 215 -2.34 1.74 -17.62
N THR A 216 -1.26 2.29 -17.09
CA THR A 216 0.00 1.59 -16.89
C THR A 216 0.44 1.76 -15.45
N LEU A 217 0.74 0.66 -14.78
CA LEU A 217 1.37 0.64 -13.47
C LEU A 217 2.76 0.03 -13.62
N THR A 218 3.80 0.79 -13.28
CA THR A 218 5.19 0.33 -13.28
C THR A 218 5.73 0.36 -11.86
N ILE A 219 6.36 -0.73 -11.44
CA ILE A 219 7.03 -0.84 -10.14
C ILE A 219 8.49 -1.22 -10.35
N ARG A 220 9.38 -0.76 -9.48
CA ARG A 220 10.80 -1.13 -9.50
C ARG A 220 11.33 -1.35 -8.09
N PHE A 221 12.24 -2.29 -7.97
CA PHE A 221 12.87 -2.67 -6.71
C PHE A 221 14.32 -2.14 -6.61
N ASN A 222 14.78 -1.86 -5.40
CA ASN A 222 16.17 -1.49 -5.12
C ASN A 222 17.09 -2.73 -5.09
N ASP A 223 18.34 -2.53 -4.66
CA ASP A 223 19.37 -3.56 -4.50
C ASP A 223 19.04 -4.58 -3.40
N GLU A 224 18.14 -4.22 -2.48
CA GLU A 224 17.68 -5.05 -1.36
C GLU A 224 16.39 -5.83 -1.70
N GLY A 225 15.85 -5.68 -2.92
CA GLY A 225 14.58 -6.30 -3.32
C GLY A 225 13.34 -5.65 -2.68
N GLU A 226 13.48 -4.42 -2.19
CA GLU A 226 12.39 -3.60 -1.68
C GLU A 226 11.85 -2.66 -2.76
N LEU A 227 10.54 -2.42 -2.74
CA LEU A 227 9.89 -1.49 -3.66
C LEU A 227 10.50 -0.09 -3.49
N ALA A 228 10.97 0.49 -4.59
CA ALA A 228 11.69 1.75 -4.61
C ALA A 228 11.03 2.80 -5.50
N LEU A 229 10.20 2.37 -6.46
CA LEU A 229 9.54 3.26 -7.40
C LEU A 229 8.19 2.68 -7.79
N ILE A 230 7.18 3.55 -7.83
CA ILE A 230 5.86 3.27 -8.39
C ILE A 230 5.54 4.41 -9.37
N MET A 231 5.13 4.07 -10.58
CA MET A 231 4.67 5.02 -11.59
C MET A 231 3.32 4.56 -12.11
N ILE A 232 2.33 5.45 -12.08
CA ILE A 232 1.01 5.22 -12.66
C ILE A 232 0.83 6.23 -13.77
N ASP A 233 0.57 5.75 -14.99
CA ASP A 233 0.21 6.56 -16.14
C ASP A 233 -1.21 6.21 -16.57
N ILE A 234 -2.05 7.22 -16.75
CA ILE A 234 -3.41 7.09 -17.27
C ILE A 234 -3.55 8.03 -18.46
N TYR A 235 -3.93 7.47 -19.60
CA TYR A 235 -4.35 8.23 -20.77
C TYR A 235 -5.82 7.96 -21.04
N LYS A 236 -6.63 9.02 -21.07
CA LYS A 236 -8.05 8.97 -21.45
C LYS A 236 -8.26 9.81 -22.70
N LYS A 237 -8.92 9.24 -23.70
CA LYS A 237 -9.35 9.93 -24.91
C LYS A 237 -10.78 10.44 -24.80
#